data_AF-A0A1Q5XQZ9-F1
#
_entry.id   AF-A0A1Q5XQZ9-F1
#
_cell.length_a   1.000
_cell.length_b   1.000
_cell.length_c   1.000
_cell.angle_alpha   90.00
_cell.angle_beta   90.00
_cell.angle_gamma   90.00
#
_symmetry.space_group_name_H-M   'P 1'
#
loop_
_entity.id
_entity.type
_entity.pdbx_description
1 polymer ?
#
loop_
_entity_poly.entity_id
_entity_poly.type
_entity_poly.pdbx_seq_one_letter_code
_entity_poly.pdbx_strand_id
1 'polypeptide(L)' 'MELYELLVKAHTSDNEAVLSIIKRFKPKIKKSLNQTSPQNRDDLEQDLLTKFIEIIHTYDFDIPEEEV' A
#
# COMPACT_ATOMS: atom_id res chain seq x y z
N MET A 1 9.81 2.37 12.70
CA MET A 1 8.87 1.29 12.40
C MET A 1 9.30 0.59 11.14
N GLU A 2 9.54 -0.70 11.24
CA GLU A 2 9.84 -1.56 10.10
C GLU A 2 8.60 -1.74 9.23
N LEU A 3 8.77 -2.16 7.97
CA LEU A 3 7.63 -2.36 7.05
C LEU A 3 6.68 -3.44 7.59
N TYR A 4 7.23 -4.50 8.19
CA TYR A 4 6.47 -5.59 8.80
C TYR A 4 5.52 -5.10 9.89
N GLU A 5 6.01 -4.27 10.83
CA GLU A 5 5.19 -3.70 11.91
C GLU A 5 4.03 -2.85 11.37
N LEU A 6 4.25 -2.12 10.27
CA LEU A 6 3.18 -1.34 9.64
C LEU A 6 2.13 -2.24 8.99
N LEU A 7 2.53 -3.39 8.44
CA LEU A 7 1.61 -4.34 7.83
C LEU A 7 0.71 -4.99 8.89
N VAL A 8 1.30 -5.47 10.00
CA VAL A 8 0.54 -6.01 11.14
C VAL A 8 -0.49 -4.98 11.64
N LYS A 9 -0.08 -3.72 11.84
CA LYS A 9 -1.00 -2.65 12.23
C LYS A 9 -2.07 -2.35 11.18
N ALA A 10 -1.74 -2.39 9.90
CA ALA A 10 -2.70 -2.19 8.83
C ALA A 10 -3.80 -3.27 8.81
N HIS A 11 -3.48 -4.52 9.19
CA HIS A 11 -4.49 -5.58 9.39
C HIS A 11 -5.42 -5.29 10.57
N THR A 12 -4.94 -4.61 11.61
CA THR A 12 -5.77 -4.15 12.75
C THR A 12 -6.62 -2.90 12.45
N SER A 13 -6.85 -2.56 11.17
CA SER A 13 -7.58 -1.36 10.70
C SER A 13 -6.91 -0.02 11.05
N ASP A 14 -5.59 0.01 11.28
CA ASP A 14 -4.84 1.25 11.45
C ASP A 14 -4.62 1.96 10.09
N ASN A 15 -5.48 2.93 9.80
CA ASN A 15 -5.40 3.74 8.58
C ASN A 15 -4.08 4.53 8.46
N GLU A 16 -3.46 4.92 9.58
CA GLU A 16 -2.17 5.63 9.55
C GLU A 16 -1.03 4.69 9.16
N ALA A 17 -1.14 3.40 9.52
CA ALA A 17 -0.20 2.37 9.07
C ALA A 17 -0.31 2.15 7.56
N VAL A 18 -1.53 2.03 7.02
CA VAL A 18 -1.80 1.95 5.56
C VAL A 18 -1.21 3.16 4.83
N LEU A 19 -1.50 4.37 5.30
CA LEU A 19 -0.97 5.60 4.71
C LEU A 19 0.56 5.67 4.76
N SER A 20 1.16 5.18 5.84
CA SER A 20 2.61 5.11 5.99
C SER A 20 3.25 4.15 5.00
N ILE A 21 2.63 3.00 4.74
CA ILE A 21 3.07 2.05 3.70
C ILE A 21 2.98 2.72 2.32
N ILE A 22 1.82 3.28 1.98
CA ILE A 22 1.62 3.95 0.67
C ILE A 22 2.65 5.07 0.44
N LYS A 23 2.91 5.90 1.47
CA LYS A 23 3.92 6.97 1.39
C LYS A 23 5.31 6.43 1.06
N ARG A 24 5.70 5.26 1.60
CA ARG A 24 6.98 4.60 1.27
C ARG A 24 7.05 4.13 -0.18
N PHE A 25 5.94 3.66 -0.74
CA PHE A 25 5.87 3.19 -2.13
C PHE A 25 5.58 4.28 -3.16
N LYS A 26 5.23 5.49 -2.74
CA LYS A 26 4.96 6.65 -3.62
C LYS A 26 6.03 6.90 -4.71
N PRO A 27 7.35 6.76 -4.46
CA PRO A 27 8.36 6.90 -5.52
C PRO A 27 8.21 5.89 -6.66
N LYS A 28 7.80 4.65 -6.34
CA LYS A 28 7.56 3.59 -7.33
C LYS A 28 6.26 3.86 -8.10
N ILE A 29 5.19 4.25 -7.41
CA ILE A 29 3.91 4.63 -8.03
C ILE A 29 4.13 5.75 -9.04
N LYS A 30 4.79 6.84 -8.63
CA LYS A 30 5.11 7.98 -9.52
C LYS A 30 5.91 7.56 -10.75
N LYS A 31 6.84 6.63 -10.61
CA LYS A 31 7.62 6.12 -11.74
C LYS A 31 6.71 5.41 -12.76
N SER A 32 5.75 4.62 -12.29
CA SER A 32 4.75 3.96 -13.15
C SER A 32 3.82 4.97 -13.84
N LEU A 33 3.40 6.04 -13.15
CA LEU A 33 2.56 7.09 -13.76
C LEU A 33 3.25 7.79 -14.94
N ASN A 34 4.57 7.92 -14.91
CA ASN A 34 5.32 8.51 -16.03
C ASN A 34 5.42 7.59 -17.25
N GLN A 35 5.00 6.32 -17.14
CA GLN A 35 4.95 5.36 -18.24
C GLN A 35 3.59 5.36 -18.95
N THR A 36 2.61 6.14 -18.48
CA THR A 36 1.33 6.36 -19.15
C THR A 36 1.24 7.78 -19.74
N SER A 37 0.26 7.99 -20.62
CA SER A 37 -0.02 9.29 -21.18
C SER A 37 -0.55 10.25 -20.10
N PRO A 38 -0.25 11.56 -20.17
CA PRO A 38 -0.64 12.51 -19.13
C PRO A 38 -2.13 12.52 -18.79
N GLN A 39 -2.99 12.24 -19.78
CA GLN A 39 -4.44 12.26 -19.60
C GLN A 39 -4.95 11.10 -18.72
N ASN A 40 -4.19 10.00 -18.65
CA ASN A 40 -4.57 8.79 -17.93
C ASN A 40 -3.88 8.67 -16.56
N ARG A 41 -3.07 9.66 -16.16
CA ARG A 41 -2.24 9.56 -14.95
C ARG A 41 -3.06 9.57 -13.68
N ASP A 42 -4.07 10.44 -13.60
CA ASP A 42 -4.88 10.59 -12.40
C ASP A 42 -5.72 9.34 -12.15
N ASP A 43 -6.34 8.80 -13.21
CA ASP A 43 -7.08 7.54 -13.16
C ASP A 43 -6.16 6.37 -12.79
N LEU A 44 -4.98 6.28 -13.42
CA LEU A 44 -4.00 5.23 -13.09
C LEU A 44 -3.47 5.35 -11.66
N GLU A 45 -3.29 6.56 -11.13
CA GLU A 45 -2.89 6.76 -9.73
C GLU A 45 -3.95 6.20 -8.79
N GLN A 46 -5.21 6.48 -9.05
CA GLN A 46 -6.32 5.97 -8.23
C GLN A 46 -6.44 4.45 -8.30
N ASP A 47 -6.33 3.85 -9.49
CA ASP A 47 -6.35 2.40 -9.65
C ASP A 47 -5.20 1.71 -8.91
N LEU A 48 -3.99 2.29 -9.01
CA LEU A 48 -2.81 1.77 -8.33
C LEU A 48 -2.95 1.87 -6.81
N LEU A 49 -3.46 2.99 -6.30
CA LEU A 49 -3.68 3.18 -4.86
C LEU A 49 -4.74 2.21 -4.32
N THR A 50 -5.84 2.03 -5.04
CA THR A 50 -6.91 1.10 -4.67
C THR A 50 -6.39 -0.33 -4.56
N LYS A 51 -5.68 -0.81 -5.60
CA LYS A 51 -5.04 -2.14 -5.58
C LYS A 51 -4.00 -2.27 -4.47
N PHE A 52 -3.26 -1.20 -4.15
CA PHE A 52 -2.29 -1.23 -3.07
C PHE A 52 -2.94 -1.43 -1.71
N ILE A 53 -4.06 -0.74 -1.46
CA ILE A 53 -4.84 -0.88 -0.23
C ILE A 53 -5.41 -2.29 -0.13
N GLU A 54 -6.00 -2.81 -1.21
CA GLU A 54 -6.50 -4.19 -1.26
C GLU A 54 -5.41 -5.20 -0.93
N ILE A 55 -4.23 -5.07 -1.54
CA ILE A 55 -3.08 -5.95 -1.26
C ILE A 55 -2.67 -5.82 0.20
N ILE A 56 -2.54 -4.61 0.76
CA ILE A 56 -2.15 -4.43 2.17
C ILE A 56 -3.12 -5.16 3.11
N HIS A 57 -4.42 -5.15 2.83
CA HIS A 57 -5.41 -5.82 3.68
C HIS A 57 -5.49 -7.34 3.46
N THR A 58 -5.17 -7.82 2.26
CA THR A 58 -5.32 -9.23 1.88
C THR A 58 -4.01 -10.01 1.87
N TYR A 59 -2.88 -9.34 2.11
CA TYR A 59 -1.59 -10.00 2.13
C TYR A 59 -1.53 -10.97 3.32
N ASP A 60 -1.61 -12.27 3.02
CA ASP A 60 -1.29 -13.32 3.98
C ASP A 60 0.22 -13.34 4.18
N PHE A 61 0.67 -12.76 5.29
CA PHE A 61 1.91 -13.21 5.90
C PHE A 61 1.59 -14.50 6.68
N ASP A 62 2.54 -15.41 6.78
CA ASP A 62 2.55 -16.37 7.90
C ASP A 62 2.77 -15.54 9.18
N ILE A 63 1.74 -14.80 9.61
CA ILE A 63 1.74 -14.03 10.85
C ILE A 63 1.74 -15.10 11.95
N PRO A 64 2.81 -15.22 12.76
CA PRO A 64 2.80 -16.14 13.88
C PRO A 64 1.62 -15.76 14.78
N GLU A 65 0.75 -16.71 15.12
CA GLU A 65 -0.49 -16.53 15.90
C GLU A 65 -0.29 -15.83 17.27
N GLU A 66 0.96 -15.61 17.71
CA GLU A 66 1.30 -14.99 18.98
C GLU A 66 1.12 -13.44 19.01
N GLU A 67 0.85 -12.78 17.88
CA GLU A 67 0.70 -11.31 17.81
C GLU A 67 -0.66 -10.79 17.27
N VAL A 68 -1.68 -11.65 17.17
CA VAL A 68 -3.06 -11.25 16.77
C VAL A 68 -3.97 -11.07 17.98
#